data_AF-A0A1V2PYH2-F1
#
_entry.id   AF-A0A1V2PYH2-F1
#
_cell.length_a   1.000
_cell.length_b   1.000
_cell.length_c   1.000
_cell.angle_alpha   90.00
_cell.angle_beta   90.00
_cell.angle_gamma   90.00
#
_symmetry.space_group_name_H-M   'P 1'
#
loop_
_entity.id
_entity.type
_entity.pdbx_description
1 polymer ?
#
loop_
_entity_poly.entity_id
_entity_poly.type
_entity_poly.pdbx_seq_one_letter_code
_entity_poly.pdbx_strand_id
1 'polypeptide(L)'
;MANPDGPDVERLLLTRDRFGTIDRDQLRPVDERLLLSAWLDVEASVLVLAAVSYAIDDASKVGADLIVEAANMPVTAAAEAQLAEGGVLLIRTWWRTRDQFMGEACAAWSSGSWIERGNAQPLHG
;
A
#
# COMPACT_ATOMS: atom_id res chain seq x y z
N MET A 1 3.91 7.09 16.33
CA MET A 1 3.96 6.56 17.71
C MET A 1 4.16 5.06 17.60
N ALA A 2 4.81 4.42 18.57
CA ALA A 2 4.91 2.95 18.62
C ALA A 2 4.63 2.43 20.04
N ASN A 3 4.06 1.24 20.14
CA ASN A 3 3.95 0.51 21.40
C ASN A 3 3.99 -1.00 21.10
N PRO A 4 5.04 -1.73 21.51
CA PRO A 4 5.16 -3.17 21.30
C PRO A 4 4.02 -4.00 21.95
N ASP A 5 3.45 -3.49 23.05
CA ASP A 5 2.30 -4.10 23.74
C ASP A 5 0.94 -3.68 23.12
N GLY A 6 0.98 -2.88 22.06
CA GLY A 6 -0.18 -2.39 21.31
C GLY A 6 -0.66 -1.00 21.74
N PRO A 7 -1.09 -0.15 20.78
CA PRO A 7 -1.67 1.15 21.08
C PRO A 7 -3.07 1.03 21.68
N ASP A 8 -3.47 2.00 22.50
CA ASP A 8 -4.86 2.17 22.95
C ASP A 8 -5.72 2.73 21.81
N VAL A 9 -6.18 1.85 20.92
CA VAL A 9 -6.91 2.21 19.71
C VAL A 9 -8.17 3.01 20.03
N GLU A 10 -8.94 2.60 21.05
CA GLU A 10 -10.17 3.29 21.42
C GLU A 10 -9.91 4.73 21.83
N ARG A 11 -8.88 4.97 22.64
CA ARG A 11 -8.49 6.34 23.02
C ARG A 11 -8.03 7.16 21.81
N LEU A 12 -7.23 6.57 20.91
CA LEU A 12 -6.79 7.26 19.69
C LEU A 12 -7.98 7.65 18.80
N LEU A 13 -9.00 6.80 18.68
CA LEU A 13 -10.20 7.07 17.90
C LEU A 13 -11.09 8.15 18.55
N LEU A 14 -11.22 8.14 19.87
CA LEU A 14 -12.04 9.10 20.63
C LEU A 14 -11.42 10.51 20.69
N THR A 15 -10.10 10.61 20.63
CA THR A 15 -9.37 11.88 20.85
C THR A 15 -8.83 12.52 19.59
N ARG A 16 -8.91 11.85 18.42
CA ARG A 16 -8.49 12.44 17.15
C ARG A 16 -9.35 13.65 16.76
N ASP A 17 -8.75 14.54 15.97
CA ASP A 17 -9.50 15.63 15.36
C ASP A 17 -10.40 15.18 14.20
N ARG A 18 -11.19 16.12 13.67
CA ARG A 18 -12.08 15.90 12.51
C ARG A 18 -11.36 15.52 11.20
N PHE A 19 -10.04 15.68 11.13
CA PHE A 19 -9.22 15.33 9.98
C PHE A 19 -8.51 13.98 10.16
N GLY A 20 -8.68 13.33 11.32
CA GLY A 20 -8.06 12.04 11.64
C GLY A 20 -6.69 12.17 12.30
N THR A 21 -6.24 13.38 12.66
CA THR A 21 -4.99 13.57 13.40
C THR A 21 -5.16 13.10 14.83
N ILE A 22 -4.30 12.18 15.28
CA ILE A 22 -4.29 11.76 16.69
C ILE A 22 -3.84 12.91 17.60
N ASP A 23 -4.48 13.05 18.77
CA ASP A 23 -4.01 13.95 19.82
C ASP A 23 -2.84 13.29 20.57
N ARG A 24 -1.62 13.78 20.33
CA ARG A 24 -0.41 13.20 20.93
C ARG A 24 -0.32 13.43 22.43
N ASP A 25 -1.03 14.40 22.99
CA ASP A 25 -1.05 14.67 24.43
C ASP A 25 -1.95 13.69 25.19
N GLN A 26 -2.74 12.88 24.46
CA GLN A 26 -3.55 11.79 25.00
C GLN A 26 -2.84 10.43 24.98
N LEU A 27 -1.60 10.36 24.50
CA LEU A 27 -0.79 9.15 24.54
C LEU A 27 -0.47 8.75 25.98
N ARG A 28 -0.42 7.45 26.25
CA ARG A 28 -0.03 6.94 27.56
C ARG A 28 1.48 7.15 27.76
N PRO A 29 1.96 7.22 29.01
CA PRO A 29 3.40 7.32 29.28
C PRO A 29 4.25 6.19 28.68
N VAL A 30 3.64 5.04 28.41
CA VAL A 30 4.28 3.86 27.80
C VAL A 30 4.33 3.91 26.26
N ASP A 31 3.58 4.82 25.63
CA ASP A 31 3.57 4.95 24.17
C ASP A 31 4.75 5.79 23.69
N GLU A 32 5.53 5.27 22.74
CA GLU A 32 6.69 5.96 22.22
C GLU A 32 6.31 7.03 21.19
N ARG A 33 6.81 8.25 21.39
CA ARG A 33 6.63 9.38 20.47
C ARG A 33 7.71 9.38 19.38
N LEU A 34 7.49 8.60 18.32
CA LEU A 34 8.33 8.61 17.13
C LEU A 34 8.14 9.86 16.25
N LEU A 35 9.18 10.16 15.46
CA LEU A 35 9.14 11.11 14.34
C LEU A 35 8.25 10.58 13.23
N LEU A 36 7.77 11.48 12.35
CA LEU A 36 7.01 11.06 11.18
C LEU A 36 7.84 10.09 10.35
N SER A 37 9.08 10.42 10.00
CA SER A 37 9.95 9.61 9.13
C SER A 37 10.26 8.20 9.63
N ALA A 38 9.96 7.90 10.90
CA ALA A 38 10.24 6.63 11.53
C ALA A 38 9.06 5.63 11.44
N TRP A 39 8.16 5.80 10.46
CA TRP A 39 6.99 4.91 10.31
C TRP A 39 7.30 3.69 9.43
N LEU A 40 8.34 3.78 8.58
CA LEU A 40 8.75 2.71 7.66
C LEU A 40 9.69 1.69 8.32
N ASP A 41 10.53 2.15 9.24
CA ASP A 41 11.55 1.37 9.94
C ASP A 41 11.05 0.75 11.25
N VAL A 42 9.75 0.82 11.52
CA VAL A 42 9.13 0.05 12.60
C VAL A 42 9.01 -1.40 12.16
N GLU A 43 9.67 -2.29 12.90
CA GLU A 43 9.55 -3.74 12.71
C GLU A 43 8.10 -4.19 12.90
N ALA A 44 7.50 -4.74 11.84
CA ALA A 44 6.13 -5.23 11.85
C ALA A 44 5.92 -6.34 10.84
N SER A 45 5.19 -7.39 11.20
CA SER A 45 4.84 -8.43 10.23
C SER A 45 3.95 -7.91 9.09
N VAL A 46 3.15 -6.86 9.35
CA VAL A 46 2.24 -6.28 8.36
C VAL A 46 2.24 -4.76 8.44
N LEU A 47 2.45 -4.10 7.29
CA LEU A 47 2.31 -2.66 7.09
C LEU A 47 1.09 -2.35 6.23
N VAL A 48 0.17 -1.51 6.74
CA VAL A 48 -1.04 -1.09 6.00
C VAL A 48 -0.92 0.36 5.55
N LEU A 49 -0.91 0.57 4.23
CA LEU A 49 -0.82 1.90 3.62
C LEU A 49 -2.22 2.45 3.34
N ALA A 50 -2.72 3.32 4.23
CA ALA A 50 -4.11 3.75 4.23
C ALA A 50 -4.32 5.28 4.20
N ALA A 51 -3.28 6.07 3.89
CA ALA A 51 -3.36 7.53 3.94
C ALA A 51 -3.29 8.19 2.56
N VAL A 52 -2.12 8.12 1.91
CA VAL A 52 -1.83 8.89 0.69
C VAL A 52 -1.19 8.03 -0.39
N SER A 53 -1.34 8.47 -1.64
CA SER A 53 -0.58 7.94 -2.78
C SER A 53 0.91 8.28 -2.65
N TYR A 54 1.76 7.45 -3.24
CA TYR A 54 3.21 7.62 -3.34
C TYR A 54 3.91 7.83 -1.99
N ALA A 55 3.37 7.21 -0.93
CA ALA A 55 3.94 7.20 0.40
C ALA A 55 5.30 6.48 0.46
N ILE A 56 5.54 5.51 -0.43
CA ILE A 56 6.80 4.78 -0.55
C ILE A 56 7.39 4.97 -1.95
N ASP A 57 8.46 5.74 -2.03
CA ASP A 57 9.29 5.95 -3.23
C ASP A 57 10.66 5.24 -3.15
N ASP A 58 11.11 4.88 -1.95
CA ASP A 58 12.26 4.04 -1.66
C ASP A 58 11.92 3.00 -0.58
N ALA A 59 12.17 1.73 -0.85
CA ALA A 59 11.88 0.61 0.05
C ALA A 59 13.02 0.30 1.04
N SER A 60 14.14 1.01 0.97
CA SER A 60 15.36 0.73 1.76
C SER A 60 15.15 0.68 3.29
N LYS A 61 14.10 1.33 3.79
CA LYS A 61 13.77 1.41 5.22
C LYS A 61 12.60 0.55 5.65
N VAL A 62 11.97 -0.19 4.75
CA VAL A 62 10.77 -0.97 5.07
C VAL A 62 11.12 -2.13 5.99
N GLY A 63 10.68 -2.06 7.24
CA GLY A 63 10.83 -3.11 8.26
C GLY A 63 9.65 -4.07 8.33
N ALA A 64 9.06 -4.44 7.18
CA ALA A 64 7.88 -5.28 7.14
C ALA A 64 7.92 -6.42 6.12
N ASP A 65 7.33 -7.56 6.47
CA ASP A 65 7.27 -8.75 5.62
C ASP A 65 6.13 -8.70 4.59
N LEU A 66 5.04 -8.02 4.95
CA LEU A 66 3.83 -7.88 4.14
C LEU A 66 3.36 -6.43 4.13
N ILE A 67 3.07 -5.90 2.94
CA ILE A 67 2.43 -4.61 2.74
C ILE A 67 1.03 -4.81 2.16
N VAL A 68 0.04 -4.11 2.71
CA VAL A 68 -1.34 -4.07 2.21
C VAL A 68 -1.70 -2.66 1.76
N GLU A 69 -2.09 -2.53 0.49
CA GLU A 69 -2.58 -1.27 -0.07
C GLU A 69 -4.05 -1.06 0.26
N ALA A 70 -4.35 -0.08 1.13
CA ALA A 70 -5.69 0.43 1.36
C ALA A 70 -5.92 1.80 0.69
N ALA A 71 -4.85 2.55 0.42
CA ALA A 71 -4.86 3.77 -0.36
C ALA A 71 -4.73 3.50 -1.88
N ASN A 72 -5.01 4.52 -2.68
CA ASN A 72 -4.73 4.49 -4.12
C ASN A 72 -3.24 4.76 -4.35
N MET A 73 -2.54 3.90 -5.09
CA MET A 73 -1.13 4.04 -5.49
C MET A 73 -0.15 4.41 -4.36
N PRO A 74 -0.16 3.78 -3.17
CA PRO A 74 0.72 4.23 -2.09
C PRO A 74 2.20 3.91 -2.34
N VAL A 75 2.51 2.97 -3.22
CA VAL A 75 3.90 2.59 -3.56
C VAL A 75 4.20 2.96 -5.02
N THR A 76 5.35 3.57 -5.27
CA THR A 76 5.83 3.83 -6.63
C THR A 76 6.28 2.54 -7.33
N ALA A 77 6.26 2.51 -8.66
CA ALA A 77 6.73 1.33 -9.42
C ALA A 77 8.20 0.96 -9.13
N ALA A 78 9.06 1.95 -8.85
CA ALA A 78 10.45 1.72 -8.50
C ALA A 78 10.58 1.04 -7.12
N ALA A 79 9.88 1.55 -6.12
CA ALA A 79 9.87 0.95 -4.78
C ALA A 79 9.30 -0.47 -4.77
N GLU A 80 8.32 -0.78 -5.64
CA GLU A 80 7.80 -2.14 -5.75
C GLU A 80 8.82 -3.15 -6.26
N ALA A 81 9.66 -2.76 -7.21
CA ALA A 81 10.75 -3.60 -7.67
C ALA A 81 11.71 -3.90 -6.51
N GLN A 82 12.06 -2.87 -5.72
CA GLN A 82 12.90 -3.02 -4.54
C GLN A 82 12.26 -3.91 -3.47
N LEU A 83 10.96 -3.76 -3.21
CA LEU A 83 10.20 -4.61 -2.28
C LEU A 83 10.20 -6.07 -2.72
N ALA A 84 9.98 -6.33 -4.01
CA ALA A 84 9.99 -7.67 -4.57
C ALA A 84 11.39 -8.30 -4.47
N GLU A 85 12.44 -7.55 -4.77
CA GLU A 85 13.84 -7.97 -4.60
C GLU A 85 14.18 -8.26 -3.13
N GLY A 86 13.63 -7.47 -2.21
CA GLY A 86 13.76 -7.64 -0.75
C GLY A 86 12.91 -8.76 -0.16
N GLY A 87 12.09 -9.46 -0.96
CA GLY A 87 11.22 -10.54 -0.49
C GLY A 87 9.97 -10.09 0.26
N VAL A 88 9.63 -8.80 0.19
CA VAL A 88 8.42 -8.24 0.83
C VAL A 88 7.20 -8.52 -0.05
N LEU A 89 6.16 -9.12 0.53
CA LEU A 89 4.91 -9.37 -0.18
C LEU A 89 4.08 -8.08 -0.26
N LEU A 90 3.60 -7.72 -1.45
CA LEU A 90 2.70 -6.58 -1.64
C LEU A 90 1.32 -7.03 -2.10
N ILE A 91 0.31 -6.86 -1.24
CA ILE A 91 -1.10 -7.07 -1.58
C ILE A 91 -1.68 -5.75 -2.07
N ARG A 92 -2.05 -5.75 -3.35
CA ARG A 92 -2.62 -4.60 -4.05
C ARG A 92 -4.14 -4.61 -3.93
N THR A 93 -4.72 -3.43 -3.90
CA THR A 93 -6.17 -3.29 -4.13
C THR A 93 -6.46 -3.20 -5.64
N TRP A 94 -7.73 -3.29 -6.02
CA TRP A 94 -8.19 -3.55 -7.39
C TRP A 94 -7.82 -2.47 -8.43
N TRP A 95 -7.64 -1.21 -8.03
CA TRP A 95 -7.44 -0.11 -8.98
C TRP A 95 -6.22 -0.32 -9.89
N ARG A 96 -5.17 -0.97 -9.39
CA ARG A 96 -3.93 -1.15 -10.17
C ARG A 96 -4.07 -2.21 -11.24
N THR A 97 -4.74 -3.31 -10.92
CA THR A 97 -5.06 -4.37 -11.88
C THR A 97 -5.92 -3.81 -13.01
N ARG A 98 -6.84 -2.88 -12.69
CA ARG A 98 -7.65 -2.20 -13.70
C ARG A 98 -6.80 -1.31 -14.60
N ASP A 99 -5.92 -0.47 -14.07
CA ASP A 99 -5.13 0.45 -14.90
C ASP A 99 -4.08 -0.29 -15.74
N GLN A 100 -3.46 -1.36 -15.21
CA GLN A 100 -2.60 -2.24 -16.00
C GLN A 100 -3.38 -2.95 -17.11
N PHE A 101 -4.56 -3.50 -16.80
CA PHE A 101 -5.44 -4.11 -17.78
C PHE A 101 -5.86 -3.10 -18.87
N MET A 102 -6.22 -1.87 -18.49
CA MET A 102 -6.59 -0.82 -19.43
C MET A 102 -5.39 -0.39 -20.28
N GLY A 103 -4.20 -0.29 -19.71
CA GLY A 103 -2.97 0.01 -20.44
C GLY A 103 -2.64 -1.07 -21.47
N GLU A 104 -2.69 -2.34 -21.07
CA GLU A 104 -2.50 -3.49 -21.97
C GLU A 104 -3.57 -3.55 -23.07
N ALA A 105 -4.84 -3.27 -22.72
CA ALA A 105 -5.94 -3.21 -23.68
C ALA A 105 -5.76 -2.07 -24.70
N CYS A 106 -5.37 -0.87 -24.25
CA CYS A 106 -5.07 0.25 -25.13
C CYS A 106 -3.87 -0.04 -26.04
N ALA A 107 -2.81 -0.66 -25.52
CA ALA A 107 -1.65 -1.08 -26.30
C ALA A 107 -2.03 -2.16 -27.34
N ALA A 108 -2.89 -3.11 -26.97
CA ALA A 108 -3.42 -4.13 -27.87
C ALA A 108 -4.24 -3.53 -29.03
N TRP A 109 -5.05 -2.53 -28.71
CA TRP A 109 -5.88 -1.83 -29.68
C TRP A 109 -5.01 -1.02 -30.65
N SER A 110 -4.02 -0.32 -30.12
CA SER A 110 -3.08 0.51 -30.90
C SER A 110 -2.15 -0.32 -31.80
N SER A 111 -1.81 -1.54 -31.39
CA SER A 111 -0.95 -2.47 -32.15
C SER A 111 -1.71 -3.35 -33.15
N GLY A 112 -3.05 -3.33 -33.15
CA GLY A 112 -3.87 -4.25 -33.94
C GLY A 112 -3.87 -5.71 -33.46
N SER A 113 -3.09 -6.03 -32.41
CA SER A 113 -3.01 -7.39 -31.81
C SER A 113 -4.30 -7.83 -31.10
N TRP A 114 -5.26 -6.93 -30.94
CA TRP A 114 -6.61 -7.25 -30.47
C TRP A 114 -7.36 -8.17 -31.46
N ILE A 115 -7.10 -8.05 -32.77
CA ILE A 115 -7.70 -8.88 -33.83
C ILE A 115 -7.23 -10.34 -33.71
N GLU A 116 -5.97 -10.57 -33.37
CA GLU A 116 -5.40 -11.91 -33.24
C GLU A 116 -5.93 -12.66 -32.01
N ARG A 117 -6.23 -11.95 -30.92
CA ARG A 117 -6.83 -12.52 -29.70
C ARG A 117 -8.34 -12.75 -29.81
N GLY A 118 -9.04 -11.97 -30.64
CA GLY A 118 -10.49 -12.12 -30.88
C GLY A 118 -10.88 -13.34 -31.72
N ASN A 119 -9.91 -14.05 -32.30
CA ASN A 119 -10.13 -15.26 -33.11
C ASN A 119 -10.06 -16.58 -32.30
N ALA A 120 -9.98 -16.51 -30.96
CA ALA A 120 -10.27 -17.69 -30.15
C ALA A 120 -11.74 -18.07 -30.36
N GLN A 121 -11.94 -19.20 -31.02
CA GLN A 121 -13.24 -19.66 -31.54
C GLN A 121 -14.34 -19.63 -30.48
N PRO A 122 -15.60 -19.33 -30.85
CA PRO A 122 -16.71 -19.57 -29.96
C PRO A 122 -16.71 -21.06 -29.61
N LEU A 123 -16.74 -21.37 -28.31
CA LEU A 123 -17.01 -22.71 -27.81
C LEU A 123 -18.42 -23.09 -28.27
N HIS A 124 -18.51 -23.73 -29.44
CA HIS A 124 -19.69 -24.44 -29.89
C HIS A 124 -19.65 -25.85 -29.29
N GLY A 125 -20.70 -26.22 -28.55
CA GLY A 125 -21.00 -27.58 -28.13
C GLY A 125 -21.16 -27.74 -26.64
#